data_AF-A0A355TW14-F1
#
_entry.id   AF-A0A355TW14-F1
#
_cell.length_a   1.000
_cell.length_b   1.000
_cell.length_c   1.000
_cell.angle_alpha   90.00
_cell.angle_beta   90.00
_cell.angle_gamma   90.00
#
_symmetry.space_group_name_H-M   'P 1'
#
loop_
_entity.id
_entity.type
_entity.pdbx_description
1 polymer ?
#
loop_
_entity_poly.entity_id
_entity_poly.type
_entity_poly.pdbx_seq_one_letter_code
_entity_poly.pdbx_strand_id
1 'polypeptide(L)'
;MAKAKKLKSGNWRVLVYEYTDENKKRHYKSITAPTKKEAEYQAAEYALNRKDASYEDLTLSEAYQRYIDSKSAVLSPSTIAGYDYSKRTYFQKLMPMKLSKINAKLIQTAVNELSATHSPKTVRNAHGLLHSVIKAYRPSFEFNT
;
A
#
# COMPACT_ATOMS: atom_id res chain seq x y z
N MET A 1 21.61 -7.85 -10.75
CA MET A 1 20.59 -7.72 -11.82
C MET A 1 19.87 -9.04 -12.00
N ALA A 2 18.53 -9.03 -12.06
CA ALA A 2 17.75 -10.23 -12.34
C ALA A 2 18.05 -10.68 -13.78
N LYS A 3 18.62 -11.89 -13.95
CA LYS A 3 19.00 -12.42 -15.26
C LYS A 3 17.81 -13.12 -15.90
N ALA A 4 17.59 -12.92 -17.19
CA ALA A 4 16.52 -13.61 -17.92
C ALA A 4 16.82 -15.11 -18.09
N LYS A 5 15.82 -15.95 -17.87
CA LYS A 5 15.87 -17.41 -18.05
C LYS A 5 14.90 -17.83 -19.15
N LYS A 6 15.36 -18.68 -20.08
CA LYS A 6 14.53 -19.21 -21.17
C LYS A 6 13.54 -20.25 -20.66
N LEU A 7 12.27 -20.13 -21.05
CA LEU A 7 11.19 -21.07 -20.76
C LEU A 7 11.10 -22.15 -21.85
N LYS A 8 10.45 -23.27 -21.53
CA LYS A 8 10.17 -24.36 -22.49
C LYS A 8 9.32 -23.89 -23.69
N SER A 9 8.58 -22.79 -23.54
CA SER A 9 7.80 -22.13 -24.59
C SER A 9 8.62 -21.26 -25.54
N GLY A 10 9.93 -21.13 -25.36
CA GLY A 10 10.80 -20.30 -26.20
C GLY A 10 11.00 -18.87 -25.70
N ASN A 11 10.09 -18.34 -24.87
CA ASN A 11 10.16 -17.00 -24.30
C ASN A 11 11.16 -16.88 -23.15
N TRP A 12 11.63 -15.65 -22.89
CA TRP A 12 12.55 -15.29 -21.82
C TRP A 12 11.82 -14.68 -20.64
N ARG A 13 12.07 -15.17 -19.43
CA ARG A 13 11.43 -14.72 -18.19
C ARG A 13 12.43 -14.08 -17.23
N VAL A 14 12.07 -12.95 -16.66
CA VAL A 14 12.75 -12.31 -15.53
C VAL A 14 11.82 -12.26 -14.32
N LEU A 15 12.33 -12.63 -13.16
CA LEU A 15 11.61 -12.52 -11.88
C LEU A 15 12.08 -11.25 -11.17
N VAL A 16 11.17 -10.30 -10.96
CA VAL A 16 11.42 -9.09 -10.19
C VAL A 16 10.83 -9.28 -8.81
N TYR A 17 11.66 -9.19 -7.77
CA TYR A 17 11.23 -9.31 -6.37
C TYR A 17 10.30 -8.16 -6.01
N GLU A 18 9.06 -8.43 -5.59
CA GLU A 18 8.12 -7.38 -5.16
C GLU A 18 8.24 -7.10 -3.66
N TYR A 19 7.75 -8.00 -2.81
CA TYR A 19 7.75 -7.85 -1.36
C TYR A 19 7.81 -9.21 -0.66
N THR A 20 7.99 -9.18 0.65
CA THR A 20 7.87 -10.37 1.51
C THR A 20 6.63 -10.20 2.36
N ASP A 21 5.74 -11.19 2.32
CA ASP A 21 4.49 -11.23 3.08
C ASP A 21 4.76 -11.49 4.58
N GLU A 22 3.76 -11.27 5.45
CA GLU A 22 3.84 -11.50 6.90
C GLU A 22 4.22 -12.96 7.23
N ASN A 23 3.87 -13.89 6.33
CA ASN A 23 4.27 -15.30 6.36
C ASN A 23 5.73 -15.56 5.90
N LYS A 24 6.57 -14.53 5.80
CA LYS A 24 7.96 -14.58 5.26
C LYS A 24 8.08 -15.12 3.83
N LYS A 25 6.97 -15.17 3.08
CA LYS A 25 6.96 -15.66 1.70
C LYS A 25 7.35 -14.53 0.74
N ARG A 26 8.32 -14.79 -0.13
CA ARG A 26 8.80 -13.81 -1.13
C ARG A 26 7.90 -13.83 -2.36
N HIS A 27 7.30 -12.70 -2.69
CA HIS A 27 6.49 -12.51 -3.88
C HIS A 27 7.34 -11.92 -5.01
N TYR A 28 7.17 -12.46 -6.22
CA TYR A 28 7.91 -12.06 -7.41
C TYR A 28 6.94 -11.84 -8.56
N LYS A 29 7.14 -10.76 -9.31
CA LYS A 29 6.48 -10.55 -10.59
C LYS A 29 7.26 -11.22 -11.70
N SER A 30 6.57 -12.00 -12.52
CA SER A 30 7.12 -12.68 -13.69
C SER A 30 6.90 -11.82 -14.94
N ILE A 31 7.98 -11.25 -15.48
CA ILE A 31 7.95 -10.55 -16.77
C ILE A 31 8.49 -11.49 -17.83
N THR A 32 7.74 -11.67 -18.91
CA THR A 32 8.08 -12.63 -19.97
C THR A 32 8.04 -11.95 -21.32
N ALA A 33 9.11 -12.05 -22.11
CA ALA A 33 9.22 -11.45 -23.44
C ALA A 33 9.86 -12.43 -24.44
N PRO A 34 9.67 -12.25 -25.75
CA PRO A 34 10.20 -13.16 -26.77
C PRO A 34 11.74 -13.11 -26.87
N THR A 35 12.38 -11.99 -26.53
CA THR A 35 13.83 -11.86 -26.56
C THR A 35 14.45 -11.63 -25.18
N LYS A 36 15.70 -12.06 -24.99
CA LYS A 36 16.45 -11.87 -23.74
C LYS A 36 16.57 -10.40 -23.36
N LYS A 37 16.95 -9.56 -24.33
CA LYS A 37 17.21 -8.14 -24.14
C LYS A 37 15.93 -7.37 -23.78
N GLU A 38 14.81 -7.73 -24.40
CA GLU A 38 13.51 -7.12 -24.12
C GLU A 38 12.96 -7.52 -22.75
N ALA A 39 13.12 -8.79 -22.34
CA ALA A 39 12.75 -9.24 -21.01
C ALA A 39 13.56 -8.51 -19.91
N GLU A 40 14.87 -8.31 -20.14
CA GLU A 40 15.74 -7.57 -19.24
C GLU A 40 15.41 -6.07 -19.22
N TYR A 41 15.12 -5.47 -20.38
CA TYR A 41 14.70 -4.07 -20.50
C TYR A 41 13.38 -3.83 -19.76
N GLN A 42 12.34 -4.61 -20.03
CA GLN A 42 11.04 -4.49 -19.36
C GLN A 42 11.16 -4.74 -17.85
N ALA A 43 12.02 -5.65 -17.42
CA ALA A 43 12.27 -5.88 -16.00
C ALA A 43 13.02 -4.72 -15.34
N ALA A 44 13.98 -4.10 -16.03
CA ALA A 44 14.68 -2.92 -15.56
C ALA A 44 13.75 -1.71 -15.49
N GLU A 45 12.95 -1.47 -16.54
CA GLU A 45 11.91 -0.44 -16.60
C GLU A 45 10.88 -0.64 -15.48
N TYR A 46 10.40 -1.86 -15.28
CA TYR A 46 9.49 -2.18 -14.17
C TYR A 46 10.13 -1.97 -12.80
N ALA A 47 11.42 -2.31 -12.63
CA ALA A 47 12.14 -2.04 -11.38
C ALA A 47 12.38 -0.54 -11.14
N LEU A 48 12.57 0.25 -12.20
CA LEU A 48 12.76 1.71 -12.13
C LEU A 48 11.44 2.43 -11.82
N ASN A 49 10.37 2.06 -12.52
CA ASN A 49 9.02 2.63 -12.37
C ASN A 49 8.28 2.09 -11.12
N ARG A 50 8.83 1.08 -10.45
CA ARG A 50 8.25 0.50 -9.21
C ARG A 50 8.22 1.45 -8.01
N LYS A 51 8.90 2.60 -8.07
CA LYS A 51 8.75 3.63 -7.03
C LYS A 51 7.36 4.27 -7.05
N ASP A 52 6.67 4.23 -8.19
CA ASP A 52 5.36 4.84 -8.38
C ASP A 52 4.25 3.82 -8.70
N ALA A 53 4.60 2.62 -9.17
CA ALA A 53 3.62 1.61 -9.59
C ALA A 53 3.34 0.52 -8.53
N SER A 54 2.12 0.59 -7.99
CA SER A 54 1.35 -0.46 -7.30
C SER A 54 1.46 -0.61 -5.78
N TYR A 55 1.23 0.49 -5.05
CA TYR A 55 0.50 0.37 -3.77
C TYR A 55 -1.02 0.30 -3.98
N GLU A 56 -1.50 0.37 -5.22
CA GLU A 56 -2.92 0.33 -5.56
C GLU A 56 -3.63 -0.97 -5.16
N ASP A 57 -2.90 -2.09 -5.14
CA ASP A 57 -3.39 -3.39 -4.71
C ASP A 57 -3.30 -3.60 -3.20
N LEU A 58 -2.60 -2.71 -2.47
CA LEU A 58 -2.49 -2.74 -1.03
C LEU A 58 -3.87 -2.48 -0.42
N THR A 59 -4.27 -3.24 0.58
CA THR A 59 -5.43 -2.91 1.40
C THR A 59 -5.13 -1.73 2.30
N LEU A 60 -6.17 -1.01 2.75
CA LEU A 60 -5.98 0.06 3.71
C LEU A 60 -5.36 -0.45 5.02
N SER A 61 -5.72 -1.65 5.48
CA SER A 61 -5.14 -2.28 6.67
C SER A 61 -3.63 -2.49 6.54
N GLU A 62 -3.18 -3.02 5.40
CA GLU A 62 -1.75 -3.20 5.11
C GLU A 62 -1.03 -1.85 4.97
N ALA A 63 -1.69 -0.84 4.39
CA ALA A 63 -1.17 0.52 4.31
C ALA A 63 -0.94 1.12 5.71
N TYR A 64 -1.89 0.95 6.61
CA TYR A 64 -1.74 1.36 8.00
C TYR A 64 -0.59 0.64 8.69
N GLN A 65 -0.49 -0.68 8.53
CA GLN A 65 0.60 -1.46 9.13
C GLN A 65 1.96 -0.96 8.68
N ARG A 66 2.17 -0.86 7.36
CA ARG A 66 3.43 -0.36 6.78
C ARG A 66 3.73 1.08 7.21
N TYR A 67 2.71 1.93 7.34
CA TYR A 67 2.88 3.30 7.83
C TYR A 67 3.38 3.31 9.27
N ILE A 68 2.74 2.54 10.15
CA ILE A 68 3.12 2.42 11.57
C ILE A 68 4.54 1.88 11.70
N ASP A 69 4.87 0.80 10.98
CA ASP A 69 6.21 0.20 10.99
C ASP A 69 7.28 1.19 10.54
N SER A 70 6.99 1.98 9.50
CA SER A 70 7.91 3.02 8.99
C SER A 70 8.16 4.16 9.98
N LYS A 71 7.24 4.38 10.92
CA LYS A 71 7.31 5.46 11.92
C LYS A 71 7.75 4.97 13.30
N SER A 72 7.80 3.66 13.51
CA SER A 72 8.15 3.03 14.80
C SER A 72 9.50 3.46 15.38
N ALA A 73 10.47 3.78 14.52
CA ALA A 73 11.80 4.26 14.93
C ALA A 73 11.86 5.75 15.28
N VAL A 74 10.84 6.54 14.92
CA VAL A 74 10.84 8.01 15.02
C VAL A 74 9.79 8.52 16.00
N LEU A 75 8.66 7.83 16.12
CA LEU A 75 7.57 8.22 16.99
C LEU A 75 7.67 7.57 18.37
N SER A 76 7.06 8.22 19.37
CA SER A 76 6.99 7.65 20.71
C SER A 76 6.14 6.36 20.72
N PRO A 77 6.42 5.43 21.63
CA PRO A 77 5.64 4.20 21.77
C PRO A 77 4.14 4.47 21.99
N SER A 78 3.80 5.54 22.70
CA SER A 78 2.40 5.94 22.94
C SER A 78 1.70 6.41 21.65
N THR A 79 2.40 7.07 20.74
CA THR A 79 1.85 7.42 19.43
C THR A 79 1.64 6.20 18.55
N ILE A 80 2.60 5.27 18.54
CA ILE A 80 2.47 3.99 17.81
C ILE A 80 1.28 3.18 18.34
N ALA A 81 1.13 3.07 19.65
CA ALA A 81 -0.01 2.41 20.28
C ALA A 81 -1.34 3.09 19.91
N GLY A 82 -1.37 4.43 19.82
CA GLY A 82 -2.55 5.18 19.38
C GLY A 82 -2.90 4.95 17.90
N TYR A 83 -1.90 4.77 17.03
CA TYR A 83 -2.12 4.44 15.62
C TYR A 83 -2.63 3.01 15.47
N ASP A 84 -2.09 2.06 16.22
CA ASP A 84 -2.58 0.68 16.23
C ASP A 84 -4.02 0.61 16.75
N TYR A 85 -4.35 1.36 17.81
CA TYR A 85 -5.73 1.52 18.27
C TYR A 85 -6.65 2.07 17.17
N SER A 86 -6.20 3.11 16.46
CA SER A 86 -6.98 3.69 15.36
C SER A 86 -7.20 2.67 14.23
N LYS A 87 -6.18 1.87 13.89
CA LYS A 87 -6.27 0.80 12.87
C LYS A 87 -7.28 -0.28 13.24
N ARG A 88 -7.36 -0.70 14.50
CA ARG A 88 -8.28 -1.76 14.95
C ARG A 88 -9.70 -1.29 15.25
N THR A 89 -9.90 0.02 15.46
CA THR A 89 -11.19 0.56 15.91
C THR A 89 -11.89 1.38 14.83
N TYR A 90 -11.18 2.19 14.04
CA TYR A 90 -11.79 3.15 13.13
C TYR A 90 -11.75 2.69 11.68
N PHE A 91 -12.71 3.17 10.88
CA PHE A 91 -12.82 2.89 9.43
C PHE A 91 -12.78 1.40 9.05
N GLN A 92 -13.28 0.51 9.91
CA GLN A 92 -13.17 -0.94 9.72
C GLN A 92 -13.76 -1.45 8.39
N LYS A 93 -14.80 -0.78 7.87
CA LYS A 93 -15.37 -1.07 6.54
C LYS A 93 -14.39 -0.79 5.39
N LEU A 94 -13.49 0.18 5.55
CA LEU A 94 -12.48 0.54 4.55
C LEU A 94 -11.21 -0.30 4.68
N MET A 95 -10.89 -0.83 5.87
CA MET A 95 -9.67 -1.60 6.15
C MET A 95 -9.37 -2.73 5.16
N PRO A 96 -10.34 -3.60 4.76
CA PRO A 96 -10.07 -4.67 3.79
C PRO A 96 -10.09 -4.18 2.32
N MET A 97 -10.46 -2.93 2.05
CA MET A 97 -10.53 -2.43 0.68
C MET A 97 -9.14 -2.09 0.15
N LYS A 98 -8.91 -2.43 -1.13
CA LYS A 98 -7.73 -1.98 -1.87
C LYS A 98 -7.70 -0.46 -1.97
N LEU A 99 -6.52 0.15 -1.86
CA LEU A 99 -6.33 1.60 -1.97
C LEU A 99 -6.85 2.15 -3.29
N SER A 100 -6.76 1.40 -4.40
CA SER A 100 -7.34 1.73 -5.71
C SER A 100 -8.86 1.85 -5.71
N LYS A 101 -9.56 1.12 -4.83
CA LYS A 101 -11.02 1.10 -4.74
C LYS A 101 -11.59 2.13 -3.78
N ILE A 102 -10.73 2.74 -2.96
CA ILE A 102 -11.12 3.81 -2.05
C ILE A 102 -11.25 5.12 -2.86
N ASN A 103 -12.37 5.81 -2.66
CA ASN A 103 -12.64 7.11 -3.26
C ASN A 103 -13.09 8.10 -2.18
N ALA A 104 -13.14 9.39 -2.52
CA ALA A 104 -13.47 10.45 -1.56
C ALA A 104 -14.86 10.29 -0.93
N LYS A 105 -15.84 9.77 -1.69
CA LYS A 105 -17.20 9.50 -1.19
C LYS A 105 -17.21 8.43 -0.10
N LEU A 106 -16.48 7.33 -0.30
CA LEU A 106 -16.34 6.26 0.70
C LEU A 106 -15.69 6.77 1.98
N ILE A 107 -14.65 7.60 1.84
CA ILE A 107 -13.99 8.24 2.99
C ILE A 107 -14.97 9.14 3.73
N GLN A 108 -15.68 10.02 3.03
CA GLN A 108 -16.66 10.92 3.64
C GLN A 108 -17.76 10.16 4.39
N THR A 109 -18.30 9.08 3.80
CA THR A 109 -19.28 8.22 4.48
C THR A 109 -18.70 7.63 5.76
N ALA A 110 -17.48 7.11 5.72
CA ALA A 110 -16.84 6.52 6.89
C ALA A 110 -16.53 7.56 7.98
N VAL A 111 -16.18 8.78 7.60
CA VAL A 111 -16.00 9.92 8.54
C VAL A 111 -17.33 10.33 9.17
N ASN A 112 -18.42 10.39 8.39
CA ASN A 112 -19.75 10.69 8.90
C ASN A 112 -20.20 9.63 9.92
N GLU A 113 -20.02 8.35 9.61
CA GLU A 113 -20.31 7.24 10.55
C GLU A 113 -19.51 7.37 11.85
N LEU A 114 -18.23 7.74 11.76
CA LEU A 114 -17.39 7.96 12.94
C LEU A 114 -17.87 9.17 13.77
N SER A 115 -18.25 10.27 13.10
CA SER A 115 -18.74 11.49 13.76
C SER A 115 -20.07 11.33 14.49
N ALA A 116 -20.89 10.36 14.09
CA ALA A 116 -22.15 10.06 14.78
C ALA A 116 -21.92 9.46 16.18
N THR A 117 -20.74 8.89 16.43
CA THR A 117 -20.45 8.11 17.65
C THR A 117 -19.27 8.63 18.46
N HIS A 118 -18.42 9.50 17.89
CA HIS A 118 -17.18 9.96 18.51
C HIS A 118 -17.06 11.48 18.54
N SER A 119 -16.27 11.98 19.49
CA SER A 119 -16.03 13.41 19.64
C SER A 119 -15.31 14.02 18.41
N PRO A 120 -15.50 15.32 18.13
CA PRO A 120 -14.83 15.99 17.01
C PRO A 120 -13.30 15.84 17.00
N LYS A 121 -12.67 15.83 18.18
CA LYS A 121 -11.23 15.60 18.33
C LYS A 121 -10.82 14.20 17.85
N THR A 122 -11.62 13.19 18.18
CA THR A 122 -11.36 11.80 17.78
C THR A 122 -11.50 11.63 16.27
N VAL A 123 -12.58 12.18 15.70
CA VAL A 123 -12.82 12.18 14.25
C VAL A 123 -11.66 12.85 13.52
N ARG A 124 -11.25 14.04 13.96
CA ARG A 124 -10.12 14.78 13.37
C ARG A 124 -8.82 13.97 13.41
N ASN A 125 -8.51 13.34 14.54
CA ASN A 125 -7.28 12.55 14.69
C ASN A 125 -7.29 11.31 13.79
N ALA A 126 -8.40 10.57 13.77
CA ALA A 126 -8.56 9.40 12.91
C ALA A 126 -8.50 9.78 11.43
N HIS A 127 -9.19 10.86 11.04
CA HIS A 127 -9.19 11.35 9.67
C HIS A 127 -7.80 11.84 9.22
N GLY A 128 -7.08 12.56 10.08
CA GLY A 128 -5.71 13.01 9.80
C GLY A 128 -4.72 11.84 9.63
N LEU A 129 -4.85 10.78 10.43
CA LEU A 129 -4.07 9.56 10.25
C LEU A 129 -4.41 8.88 8.93
N LEU A 130 -5.70 8.73 8.60
CA LEU A 130 -6.16 8.17 7.32
C LEU A 130 -5.58 8.94 6.13
N HIS A 131 -5.63 10.27 6.17
CA HIS A 131 -5.04 11.13 5.14
C HIS A 131 -3.53 10.91 5.02
N SER A 132 -2.82 10.84 6.14
CA SER A 132 -1.36 10.62 6.15
C SER A 132 -0.97 9.27 5.55
N VAL A 133 -1.73 8.21 5.86
CA VAL A 133 -1.51 6.86 5.29
C VAL A 133 -1.79 6.87 3.79
N ILE A 134 -2.94 7.41 3.36
CA ILE A 134 -3.29 7.44 1.94
C ILE A 134 -2.29 8.28 1.15
N LYS A 135 -1.86 9.44 1.65
CA LYS A 135 -0.85 10.28 0.99
C LYS A 135 0.49 9.57 0.82
N ALA A 136 0.89 8.72 1.78
CA ALA A 136 2.14 7.97 1.71
C ALA A 136 2.13 6.88 0.61
N TYR A 137 0.97 6.28 0.34
CA TYR A 137 0.85 5.14 -0.58
C TYR A 137 0.07 5.44 -1.86
N ARG A 138 -0.62 6.58 -1.94
CA ARG A 138 -1.38 7.05 -3.10
C ARG A 138 -1.26 8.58 -3.22
N PRO A 139 -0.05 9.12 -3.47
CA PRO A 139 0.22 10.56 -3.40
C PRO A 139 -0.58 11.40 -4.39
N SER A 140 -0.97 10.82 -5.54
CA SER A 140 -1.80 11.49 -6.56
C SER A 140 -3.30 11.54 -6.21
N PHE A 141 -3.72 10.92 -5.10
CA PHE A 141 -5.12 10.92 -4.67
C PHE A 141 -5.31 11.93 -3.53
N GLU A 142 -6.02 13.00 -3.84
CA GLU A 142 -6.32 14.07 -2.89
C GLU A 142 -7.79 14.04 -2.46
N PHE A 143 -8.03 14.33 -1.18
CA PHE A 143 -9.36 14.51 -0.61
C PHE A 143 -9.25 15.46 0.60
N ASN A 144 -10.34 16.18 0.88
CA ASN A 144 -10.36 17.17 1.95
C ASN A 144 -10.30 16.50 3.33
N THR A 145 -9.51 17.08 4.23
CA THR A 145 -9.34 16.63 5.63
C THR A 145 -10.18 17.44 6.60
#